data_AF-A0A7V9UZ46-F1
#
_entry.id   AF-A0A7V9UZ46-F1
#
_cell.length_a   1.000
_cell.length_b   1.000
_cell.length_c   1.000
_cell.angle_alpha   90.00
_cell.angle_beta   90.00
_cell.angle_gamma   90.00
#
_symmetry.space_group_name_H-M   'P 1'
#
loop_
_entity.id
_entity.type
_entity.pdbx_description
1 polymer ?
#
loop_
_entity_poly.entity_id
_entity_poly.type
_entity_poly.pdbx_seq_one_letter_code
_entity_poly.pdbx_strand_id
1 'polypeptide(L)' 'MKSLWLTVATLLALAAAGCGGDTDSATKTPDRPAPKIEGVTIEGDRLSLADLQGRPVFVNVWSSW' A
#
# COMPACT_ATOMS: atom_id res chain seq x y z
N MET A 1 -21.89 11.91 38.89
CA MET A 1 -20.41 12.04 38.96
C MET A 1 -19.69 10.73 38.68
N LYS A 2 -20.04 9.59 39.31
CA LYS A 2 -19.42 8.27 39.03
C LYS A 2 -19.61 7.74 37.59
N SER A 3 -20.78 7.99 36.97
CA SER A 3 -21.05 7.56 35.59
C SER A 3 -20.21 8.29 34.53
N LEU A 4 -19.85 9.56 34.80
CA LEU A 4 -19.00 10.36 33.92
C LEU A 4 -17.55 9.87 33.91
N TRP A 5 -17.07 9.34 35.04
CA TRP A 5 -15.73 8.76 35.14
C TRP A 5 -15.62 7.42 34.42
N LEU A 6 -16.68 6.61 34.47
CA LEU A 6 -16.75 5.34 33.76
C LEU A 6 -16.74 5.57 32.24
N THR A 7 -17.50 6.54 31.73
CA THR A 7 -17.52 6.84 30.29
C THR A 7 -16.19 7.39 29.78
N VAL A 8 -15.52 8.25 30.55
CA VAL A 8 -14.18 8.75 30.20
C VAL A 8 -13.16 7.61 30.17
N ALA A 9 -13.18 6.72 31.16
CA ALA A 9 -12.27 5.58 31.21
C ALA A 9 -12.47 4.62 30.01
N THR A 10 -13.73 4.36 29.62
CA THR A 10 -14.04 3.52 28.46
C THR A 10 -13.60 4.16 27.15
N LEU A 11 -13.83 5.47 26.96
CA LEU A 11 -13.37 6.19 25.77
C LEU A 11 -11.84 6.22 25.66
N LEU A 12 -11.15 6.39 26.79
CA LEU A 12 -9.69 6.40 26.84
C LEU A 12 -9.10 5.02 26.51
N ALA A 13 -9.71 3.94 27.00
CA ALA A 13 -9.31 2.58 26.68
C ALA A 13 -9.51 2.24 25.19
N LEU A 14 -10.62 2.72 24.60
CA LEU A 14 -10.90 2.52 23.18
C LEU A 14 -9.91 3.30 22.28
N ALA A 15 -9.53 4.51 22.69
CA ALA A 15 -8.52 5.31 21.99
C ALA A 15 -7.12 4.66 22.07
N ALA A 16 -6.76 4.08 23.22
CA ALA A 16 -5.47 3.41 23.39
C ALA A 16 -5.35 2.10 22.60
N ALA A 17 -6.44 1.36 22.42
CA ALA A 17 -6.46 0.11 21.65
C ALA A 17 -6.36 0.33 20.12
N GLY A 18 -6.44 1.58 19.63
CA GLY A 18 -6.31 1.93 18.22
C GLY A 18 -4.87 2.18 17.74
N CYS A 19 -3.89 2.25 18.64
CA CYS A 19 -2.48 2.42 18.30
C CYS A 19 -1.71 1.14 18.62
N GLY A 20 -1.38 0.34 17.61
CA GLY A 20 -0.46 -0.79 17.81
C GLY A 20 -0.66 -1.94 16.85
N GLY A 21 -0.68 -1.66 15.55
CA GLY A 21 -0.40 -2.65 14.53
C GLY A 21 0.94 -2.31 13.90
N ASP A 22 2.03 -2.79 14.49
CA ASP A 22 3.34 -2.74 13.85
C ASP A 22 3.32 -3.74 12.70
N THR A 23 2.85 -3.28 11.54
CA THR A 23 2.96 -4.05 10.30
C THR A 23 4.39 -3.88 9.81
N ASP A 24 5.31 -4.62 10.42
CA ASP A 24 6.59 -4.98 9.81
C ASP A 24 6.32 -5.91 8.62
N SER A 25 5.62 -5.37 7.62
CA SER A 25 5.67 -5.89 6.27
C SER A 25 7.03 -5.51 5.74
N ALA A 26 8.04 -6.31 6.11
CA ALA A 26 9.36 -6.28 5.50
C ALA A 26 9.16 -6.56 4.00
N THR A 27 8.87 -5.49 3.27
CA THR A 27 8.77 -5.50 1.82
C THR A 27 10.20 -5.71 1.39
N LYS A 28 10.54 -6.96 1.10
CA LYS A 28 11.84 -7.32 0.55
C LYS A 28 11.93 -6.61 -0.79
N THR A 29 12.44 -5.38 -0.81
CA THR A 29 12.69 -4.65 -2.05
C THR A 29 13.70 -5.50 -2.79
N PRO A 30 13.35 -6.09 -3.94
CA PRO A 30 14.33 -6.82 -4.70
C PRO A 30 15.42 -5.81 -5.09
N ASP A 31 16.68 -6.13 -4.80
CA ASP A 31 17.87 -5.33 -5.16
C ASP A 31 18.09 -5.22 -6.69
N ARG A 32 17.09 -5.62 -7.49
CA ARG A 32 17.14 -5.65 -8.94
C ARG A 32 16.35 -4.46 -9.49
N PRO A 33 16.89 -3.74 -10.48
CA PRO A 33 16.12 -2.71 -11.17
C PRO A 33 14.83 -3.27 -11.77
N ALA A 34 13.81 -2.42 -11.90
CA ALA A 34 12.59 -2.79 -12.60
C ALA A 34 12.93 -3.32 -14.01
N PRO A 35 12.24 -4.37 -14.49
CA PRO A 35 12.47 -4.89 -15.83
C PRO A 35 12.13 -3.83 -16.88
N LYS A 36 12.82 -3.87 -18.01
CA LYS A 36 12.52 -3.01 -19.16
C LYS A 36 11.25 -3.51 -19.86
N ILE A 37 10.09 -3.01 -19.41
CA ILE A 37 8.79 -3.26 -20.06
C ILE A 37 8.42 -2.01 -20.87
N GLU A 38 8.23 -2.22 -22.16
CA GLU A 38 7.87 -1.19 -23.15
C GLU A 38 6.84 -1.78 -24.11
N GLY A 39 5.92 -0.95 -24.58
CA GLY A 39 4.90 -1.39 -25.52
C GLY A 39 3.99 -0.25 -25.97
N VAL A 40 2.87 -0.66 -26.58
CA VAL A 40 1.81 0.23 -27.05
C VAL A 40 0.52 -0.17 -26.32
N THR A 41 -0.24 0.81 -25.82
CA THR A 41 -1.53 0.57 -25.17
C THR A 41 -2.59 0.17 -26.20
N ILE A 42 -3.77 -0.24 -25.73
CA ILE A 42 -4.89 -0.58 -26.61
C ILE A 42 -5.37 0.65 -27.41
N GLU A 43 -5.17 1.84 -26.84
CA GLU A 43 -5.48 3.14 -27.44
C GLU A 43 -4.42 3.60 -28.44
N GLY A 44 -3.28 2.89 -28.54
CA GLY A 44 -2.19 3.21 -29.46
C GLY A 44 -1.09 4.09 -28.86
N ASP A 45 -1.15 4.42 -27.56
CA ASP A 45 -0.15 5.25 -26.90
C ASP A 45 1.10 4.47 -26.56
N ARG A 46 2.26 5.13 -26.56
CA ARG A 46 3.50 4.54 -26.07
C ARG A 46 3.45 4.40 -24.54
N LEU A 47 3.84 3.23 -24.03
CA LEU A 47 4.01 2.96 -22.61
C LEU A 47 5.43 2.42 -22.32
N SER A 48 6.09 2.97 -21.32
CA SER A 48 7.32 2.41 -20.72
C SER A 48 7.27 2.52 -19.20
N LEU A 49 7.77 1.50 -18.49
CA LEU A 49 7.96 1.62 -17.05
C LEU A 49 8.97 2.70 -16.66
N ALA A 50 9.90 3.06 -17.56
CA ALA A 50 10.87 4.12 -17.31
C ALA A 50 10.18 5.50 -17.15
N ASP A 51 9.05 5.71 -17.82
CA ASP A 51 8.28 6.96 -17.76
C ASP A 51 7.51 7.08 -16.42
N LEU A 52 7.44 6.01 -15.62
CA LEU A 52 6.74 5.93 -14.33
C LEU A 52 7.69 5.91 -13.12
N GLN A 53 8.96 6.24 -13.30
CA GLN A 53 9.94 6.26 -12.21
C GLN A 53 9.51 7.18 -11.05
N GLY A 54 9.81 6.75 -9.83
CA GLY A 54 9.43 7.48 -8.61
C GLY A 54 7.97 7.29 -8.19
N ARG A 55 7.18 6.51 -8.93
CA ARG A 55 5.78 6.20 -8.61
C ARG A 55 5.65 4.71 -8.27
N PRO A 56 4.94 4.34 -7.18
CA PRO A 56 4.57 2.95 -6.95
C PRO A 56 3.70 2.45 -8.10
N VAL A 57 4.10 1.33 -8.72
CA VAL A 57 3.37 0.71 -9.84
C VAL A 57 3.17 -0.76 -9.54
N PHE A 58 1.97 -1.26 -9.80
CA PHE A 58 1.64 -2.68 -9.74
C PHE A 58 1.57 -3.24 -11.17
N VAL A 59 2.36 -4.27 -11.46
CA VAL A 59 2.34 -4.96 -12.76
C VAL A 59 1.54 -6.25 -12.62
N ASN A 60 0.36 -6.28 -13.22
CA ASN A 60 -0.46 -7.49 -13.26
C ASN A 60 -0.12 -8.34 -14.49
N VAL A 61 0.48 -9.50 -14.28
CA VAL A 61 0.83 -10.46 -15.34
C VAL A 61 -0.19 -11.58 -15.35
N TRP A 62 -0.89 -11.76 -16.47
CA TRP A 62 -1.91 -12.78 -16.62
C TRP A 62 -1.89 -13.37 -18.04
N SER A 63 -2.56 -14.51 -18.19
CA SER A 63 -2.85 -15.08 -19.50
C SER A 63 -4.19 -15.80 -19.52
N SER A 64 -4.79 -15.94 -20.70
CA SER A 64 -6.14 -16.49 -20.91
C SER A 64 -6.16 -17.96 -21.34
N TRP A 65 -5.00 -18.62 -21.40
CA TRP A 65 -4.89 -20.02 -21.84
C TRP A 65 -5.10 -21.02 -20.71
#